data_AF-A0A961M811-F1
#
_entry.id   AF-A0A961M811-F1
#
_cell.length_a   1.000
_cell.length_b   1.000
_cell.length_c   1.000
_cell.angle_alpha   90.00
_cell.angle_beta   90.00
_cell.angle_gamma   90.00
#
_symmetry.space_group_name_H-M   'P 1'
#
loop_
_entity.id
_entity.type
_entity.pdbx_description
1 polymer ?
#
loop_
_entity_poly.entity_id
_entity_poly.type
_entity_poly.pdbx_seq_one_letter_code
_entity_poly.pdbx_strand_id
1 'polypeptide(L)'
;MITSALIFAFACFSIGLLLNLWRVIVGPQKSDRILALDTMVVNAIALLILLGIWLGTGIFFEVSMLFALVGFVSTVSYCRFLLRGDIIE
;
A
#
# COMPACT_ATOMS: atom_id res chain seq x y z
N MET A 1 -13.45 15.64 -17.72
CA MET A 1 -12.38 16.15 -16.83
C MET A 1 -12.05 15.15 -15.72
N ILE A 2 -13.03 14.73 -14.90
CA ILE A 2 -12.82 13.74 -13.82
C ILE A 2 -12.30 12.39 -14.36
N THR A 3 -12.85 11.89 -15.47
CA THR A 3 -12.41 10.61 -16.07
C THR A 3 -10.94 10.62 -16.49
N SER A 4 -10.48 11.71 -17.11
CA SER A 4 -9.07 11.86 -17.50
C SER A 4 -8.15 11.92 -16.28
N ALA A 5 -8.57 12.61 -15.20
CA ALA A 5 -7.83 12.65 -13.94
C ALA A 5 -7.76 11.27 -13.27
N LEU A 6 -8.83 10.48 -13.30
CA LEU A 6 -8.84 9.11 -12.79
C LEU A 6 -7.86 8.22 -13.55
N ILE A 7 -7.89 8.24 -14.89
CA ILE A 7 -6.99 7.44 -15.72
C ILE A 7 -5.52 7.81 -15.44
N PHE A 8 -5.23 9.11 -15.34
CA PHE A 8 -3.90 9.59 -14.99
C PHE A 8 -3.45 9.10 -13.61
N ALA A 9 -4.32 9.22 -12.59
CA ALA A 9 -4.02 8.75 -11.24
C ALA A 9 -3.81 7.23 -11.20
N PHE A 10 -4.66 6.45 -11.87
CA PHE A 10 -4.50 5.00 -12.01
C PHE A 10 -3.14 4.63 -12.60
N ALA A 11 -2.71 5.33 -13.66
CA ALA A 11 -1.42 5.11 -14.27
C ALA A 11 -0.27 5.40 -13.30
N CYS A 12 -0.30 6.56 -12.61
CA CYS A 12 0.71 6.95 -11.65
C CYS A 12 0.84 5.96 -10.48
N PHE A 13 -0.28 5.58 -9.86
CA PHE A 13 -0.26 4.64 -8.72
C PHE A 13 0.12 3.22 -9.15
N SER A 14 -0.28 2.78 -10.34
CA SER A 14 0.13 1.47 -10.88
C SER A 14 1.63 1.43 -11.15
N ILE A 15 2.20 2.49 -11.74
CA ILE A 15 3.65 2.62 -11.94
C ILE A 15 4.37 2.65 -10.58
N GLY A 16 3.86 3.42 -9.62
CA GLY A 16 4.42 3.46 -8.26
C GLY A 16 4.41 2.09 -7.58
N LEU A 17 3.35 1.29 -7.79
CA LEU A 17 3.26 -0.07 -7.27
C LEU A 17 4.30 -1.01 -7.91
N LEU A 18 4.52 -0.89 -9.22
CA LEU A 18 5.58 -1.65 -9.91
C LEU A 18 6.99 -1.26 -9.44
N LEU A 19 7.24 0.04 -9.25
CA LEU A 19 8.52 0.53 -8.72
C LEU A 19 8.78 0.03 -7.29
N ASN A 20 7.74 0.03 -6.45
CA ASN A 20 7.87 -0.52 -5.10
C ASN A 20 8.11 -2.03 -5.12
N LEU A 21 7.43 -2.77 -6.01
CA LEU A 21 7.66 -4.22 -6.18
C LEU A 21 9.12 -4.49 -6.55
N TRP A 22 9.66 -3.71 -7.48
CA TRP A 22 11.08 -3.79 -7.84
C TRP A 22 12.00 -3.50 -6.64
N ARG A 23 11.69 -2.48 -5.84
CA ARG A 23 12.45 -2.13 -4.63
C ARG A 23 12.40 -3.19 -3.53
N VAL A 24 11.28 -3.89 -3.37
CA VAL A 24 11.15 -5.02 -2.43
C VAL A 24 12.09 -6.17 -2.81
N ILE A 25 12.24 -6.46 -4.10
CA ILE A 25 13.09 -7.55 -4.60
C ILE A 25 14.58 -7.19 -4.50
N VAL A 26 14.95 -5.97 -4.93
CA VAL A 26 16.35 -5.54 -5.05
C VAL A 26 16.92 -4.94 -3.77
N GLY A 27 16.08 -4.52 -2.81
CA GLY A 27 16.48 -3.79 -1.61
C GLY A 27 17.62 -4.47 -0.83
N PRO A 28 18.72 -3.77 -0.51
CA PRO A 28 19.89 -4.36 0.16
C PRO A 28 19.65 -4.62 1.65
N GLN A 29 18.93 -3.73 2.34
CA GLN A 29 18.62 -3.87 3.76
C GLN A 29 17.20 -4.42 3.98
N LYS A 30 17.01 -5.16 5.08
CA LYS A 30 15.67 -5.63 5.47
C LYS A 30 14.71 -4.47 5.75
N SER A 31 15.19 -3.38 6.36
CA SER A 31 14.42 -2.15 6.59
C SER A 31 13.88 -1.54 5.29
N ASP A 32 14.71 -1.46 4.24
CA ASP A 32 14.30 -0.91 2.95
C ASP A 32 13.17 -1.71 2.31
N ARG A 33 13.21 -3.04 2.45
CA ARG A 33 12.16 -3.92 1.93
C ARG A 33 10.85 -3.76 2.68
N ILE A 34 10.90 -3.62 4.01
CA ILE A 34 9.71 -3.36 4.85
C ILE A 34 9.07 -2.03 4.48
N LEU A 35 9.88 -0.98 4.37
CA LEU A 35 9.38 0.35 4.00
C LEU A 35 8.77 0.35 2.59
N ALA A 36 9.38 -0.39 1.66
CA ALA A 36 8.83 -0.57 0.33
C ALA A 36 7.48 -1.32 0.36
N LEU A 37 7.35 -2.38 1.18
CA LEU A 37 6.09 -3.09 1.38
C LEU A 37 5.00 -2.20 1.97
N ASP A 38 5.33 -1.39 2.98
CA ASP A 38 4.39 -0.42 3.57
C ASP A 38 3.88 0.57 2.52
N THR A 39 4.80 1.10 1.70
CA THR A 39 4.45 2.00 0.59
C THR A 39 3.61 1.29 -0.49
N MET A 40 3.79 -0.02 -0.72
CA MET A 40 2.92 -0.80 -1.62
C MET A 40 1.49 -0.86 -1.10
N VAL A 41 1.29 -1.05 0.21
CA VAL A 41 -0.05 -1.09 0.80
C VAL A 41 -0.75 0.25 0.62
N VAL A 42 -0.05 1.38 0.83
CA VAL A 42 -0.61 2.72 0.58
C VAL A 42 -0.99 2.92 -0.89
N ASN A 43 -0.14 2.49 -1.83
CA ASN A 43 -0.48 2.56 -3.27
C ASN A 43 -1.69 1.69 -3.61
N ALA A 44 -1.83 0.51 -3.00
CA ALA A 44 -3.00 -0.35 -3.18
C ALA A 44 -4.28 0.30 -2.63
N ILE A 45 -4.22 0.94 -1.46
CA ILE A 45 -5.33 1.71 -0.87
C ILE A 45 -5.77 2.83 -1.82
N ALA A 46 -4.83 3.58 -2.39
CA ALA A 46 -5.13 4.62 -3.37
C ALA A 46 -5.84 4.07 -4.62
N LEU A 47 -5.38 2.92 -5.15
CA LEU A 47 -6.02 2.24 -6.28
C LEU A 47 -7.45 1.77 -5.94
N LEU A 48 -7.68 1.26 -4.73
CA LEU A 48 -9.02 0.88 -4.27
C LEU A 48 -9.97 2.09 -4.20
N ILE A 49 -9.49 3.23 -3.67
CA ILE A 49 -10.29 4.46 -3.62
C ILE A 49 -10.63 4.96 -5.03
N LEU A 50 -9.64 4.99 -5.94
CA LEU A 50 -9.86 5.37 -7.33
C LEU A 50 -10.86 4.45 -8.03
N LEU A 51 -10.83 3.14 -7.72
CA LEU A 51 -11.78 2.16 -8.23
C LEU A 51 -13.20 2.40 -7.69
N GLY A 52 -13.33 2.75 -6.41
CA GLY A 52 -14.60 3.17 -5.82
C GLY A 52 -15.20 4.39 -6.51
N ILE A 53 -14.37 5.40 -6.80
CA ILE A 53 -14.79 6.59 -7.54
C ILE A 53 -15.20 6.23 -8.98
N TRP A 54 -14.46 5.35 -9.64
CA TRP A 54 -14.77 4.93 -11.01
C TRP A 54 -16.09 4.14 -11.12
N LEU A 55 -16.36 3.26 -10.15
CA LEU A 55 -17.61 2.48 -10.08
C LEU A 55 -18.77 3.27 -9.47
N GLY A 56 -18.52 4.43 -8.85
CA GLY A 56 -19.53 5.23 -8.17
C GLY A 56 -20.09 4.57 -6.90
N THR A 57 -19.30 3.71 -6.23
CA THR A 57 -19.74 2.98 -5.03
C THR A 57 -18.85 3.30 -3.82
N GLY A 58 -19.48 3.45 -2.65
CA GLY A 58 -18.78 3.71 -1.38
C GLY A 58 -18.11 2.46 -0.77
N ILE A 59 -18.43 1.26 -1.26
CA ILE A 59 -17.95 -0.01 -0.69
C ILE A 59 -16.42 -0.07 -0.68
N PHE A 60 -15.78 0.38 -1.76
CA PHE A 60 -14.32 0.38 -1.84
C PHE A 60 -13.65 1.35 -0.85
N PHE A 61 -14.35 2.41 -0.43
CA PHE A 61 -13.85 3.29 0.61
C PHE A 61 -13.76 2.57 1.96
N GLU A 62 -14.80 1.83 2.34
CA GLU A 62 -14.82 1.01 3.56
C GLU A 62 -13.73 -0.07 3.52
N VAL A 63 -13.60 -0.78 2.39
CA VAL A 63 -12.54 -1.76 2.19
C VAL A 63 -11.17 -1.11 2.32
N SER A 64 -10.95 0.07 1.73
CA SER A 64 -9.69 0.79 1.81
C SER A 64 -9.30 1.19 3.24
N MET A 65 -10.28 1.54 4.09
CA MET A 65 -10.05 1.80 5.52
C MET A 65 -9.63 0.54 6.27
N LEU A 66 -10.26 -0.60 6.00
CA LEU A 66 -9.86 -1.88 6.60
C LEU A 66 -8.43 -2.27 6.18
N PHE A 67 -8.09 -2.08 4.91
CA PHE A 67 -6.72 -2.28 4.42
C PHE A 67 -5.72 -1.32 5.07
N ALA A 68 -6.09 -0.07 5.32
CA ALA A 68 -5.23 0.89 6.02
C ALA A 68 -4.92 0.44 7.45
N LEU A 69 -5.93 -0.03 8.19
CA LEU A 69 -5.75 -0.53 9.56
C LEU A 69 -4.88 -1.78 9.60
N VAL A 70 -5.17 -2.77 8.76
CA VAL A 70 -4.41 -4.03 8.70
C VAL A 70 -2.98 -3.79 8.21
N GLY A 71 -2.82 -2.96 7.18
CA GLY A 71 -1.54 -2.55 6.63
C GLY A 71 -0.63 -1.94 7.70
N PHE A 72 -1.13 -0.94 8.41
CA PHE A 72 -0.40 -0.29 9.49
C PHE A 72 0.02 -1.28 10.60
N VAL A 73 -0.91 -2.13 11.07
CA VAL A 73 -0.61 -3.12 12.10
C VAL A 73 0.47 -4.10 11.63
N SER A 74 0.39 -4.56 10.37
CA SER A 74 1.39 -5.48 9.81
C SER A 74 2.81 -4.90 9.79
N THR A 75 2.95 -3.62 9.41
CA THR A 75 4.24 -2.93 9.39
C THR A 75 4.79 -2.75 10.81
N VAL A 76 3.94 -2.37 11.77
CA VAL A 76 4.34 -2.23 13.19
C VAL A 76 4.81 -3.56 13.76
N SER A 77 4.07 -4.65 13.54
CA SER A 77 4.46 -6.00 13.98
C SER A 77 5.80 -6.43 13.38
N TYR A 78 6.04 -6.13 12.10
CA TYR A 78 7.30 -6.47 11.44
C TYR A 78 8.49 -5.67 12.00
N CYS A 79 8.31 -4.36 12.22
CA CYS A 79 9.34 -3.52 12.83
C CYS A 79 9.69 -3.99 14.25
N ARG A 80 8.68 -4.37 15.04
CA ARG A 80 8.85 -4.99 16.37
C ARG A 80 9.67 -6.27 16.29
N PHE A 81 9.31 -7.18 15.38
CA PHE A 81 10.02 -8.43 15.15
C PHE A 81 11.49 -8.19 14.79
N LEU A 82 11.77 -7.24 13.90
CA LEU A 82 13.13 -6.92 13.47
C LEU A 82 14.01 -6.40 14.62
N LEU A 83 13.43 -5.64 15.56
CA LEU A 83 14.16 -5.04 16.68
C LEU A 83 14.34 -5.97 17.87
N ARG A 84 13.34 -6.80 18.19
CA ARG A 84 13.30 -7.59 19.44
C ARG A 84 13.41 -9.10 19.24
N GLY A 85 13.31 -9.60 18.00
CA GLY A 85 13.31 -11.03 17.70
C GLY A 85 11.99 -11.74 18.00
N ASP A 86 11.14 -11.17 18.86
CA ASP A 86 9.80 -11.68 19.19
C ASP A 86 8.69 -10.63 18.93
N ILE A 87 7.52 -11.14 18.55
CA ILE A 87 6.33 -10.33 18.19
C ILE A 87 5.43 -10.11 19.41
N ILE A 88 5.38 -11.10 20.32
CA ILE A 88 4.49 -11.14 21.48
C ILE A 88 5.34 -11.54 22.70
N GLU A 89 5.33 -10.71 23.73
CA GLU A 89 5.87 -10.99 25.08
C GLU A 89 4.80 -11.72 25.91
#